data_AF-M2QJM6-F1
#
_entry.id   AF-M2QJM6-F1
#
_cell.length_a   1.000
_cell.length_b   1.000
_cell.length_c   1.000
_cell.angle_alpha   90.00
_cell.angle_beta   90.00
_cell.angle_gamma   90.00
#
_symmetry.space_group_name_H-M   'P 1'
#
loop_
_entity.id
_entity.type
_entity.pdbx_description
1 polymer ?
#
loop_
_entity_poly.entity_id
_entity_poly.type
_entity_poly.pdbx_seq_one_letter_code
_entity_poly.pdbx_strand_id
1 'polypeptide(L)'
;MAGGYEVVLEAIGAASGAAKRASDDVGKVDLAATLADVAAGLPGGVSGEAARLLADAWGRAVPGWVANTSDYAARLDEAAVRYRSNEQAASRELPV
;
A
#
# COMPACT_ATOMS: atom_id res chain seq x y z
N MET A 1 0.36 -31.00 -12.39
CA MET A 1 -0.58 -30.23 -11.58
C MET A 1 -0.17 -28.75 -11.51
N ALA A 2 0.02 -28.08 -12.65
CA ALA A 2 0.52 -26.70 -12.69
C ALA A 2 -0.57 -25.63 -12.50
N GLY A 3 -1.83 -25.94 -12.80
CA GLY A 3 -2.92 -24.95 -12.82
C GLY A 3 -3.25 -24.31 -11.46
N GLY A 4 -3.18 -25.07 -10.36
CA GLY A 4 -3.49 -24.51 -9.04
C GLY A 4 -2.43 -23.53 -8.52
N TYR A 5 -1.18 -23.75 -8.88
CA TYR A 5 -0.06 -22.91 -8.49
C TYR A 5 -0.02 -21.59 -9.26
N GLU A 6 -0.21 -21.64 -10.58
CA GLU A 6 -0.30 -20.44 -11.43
C GLU A 6 -1.43 -19.52 -10.95
N VAL A 7 -2.60 -20.09 -10.62
CA VAL A 7 -3.75 -19.34 -10.08
C VAL A 7 -3.42 -18.62 -8.77
N VAL A 8 -2.67 -19.26 -7.87
CA VAL A 8 -2.24 -18.62 -6.61
C VAL A 8 -1.29 -17.45 -6.89
N LEU A 9 -0.37 -17.58 -7.85
CA LEU A 9 0.55 -16.52 -8.22
C LEU A 9 -0.14 -15.34 -8.91
N GLU A 10 -1.13 -15.61 -9.75
CA GLU A 10 -1.99 -14.58 -10.34
C GLU A 10 -2.77 -13.83 -9.26
N ALA A 11 -3.34 -14.54 -8.28
CA ALA A 11 -4.04 -13.92 -7.17
C ALA A 11 -3.12 -13.04 -6.31
N ILE A 12 -1.87 -13.48 -6.05
CA ILE A 12 -0.86 -12.68 -5.35
C ILE A 12 -0.52 -11.42 -6.14
N GLY A 13 -0.29 -11.54 -7.46
CA GLY A 13 -0.02 -10.38 -8.32
C GLY A 13 -1.19 -9.39 -8.37
N ALA A 14 -2.42 -9.88 -8.42
CA ALA A 14 -3.62 -9.05 -8.38
C ALA A 14 -3.74 -8.29 -7.04
N ALA A 15 -3.47 -8.97 -5.92
CA ALA A 15 -3.49 -8.37 -4.58
C ALA A 15 -2.40 -7.30 -4.42
N SER A 16 -1.18 -7.58 -4.87
CA SER A 16 -0.08 -6.60 -4.91
C SER A 16 -0.44 -5.37 -5.73
N GLY A 17 -0.94 -5.57 -6.96
CA GLY A 17 -1.37 -4.48 -7.83
C GLY A 17 -2.51 -3.64 -7.23
N ALA A 18 -3.44 -4.27 -6.51
CA ALA A 18 -4.51 -3.57 -5.81
C ALA A 18 -3.96 -2.74 -4.63
N ALA A 19 -3.05 -3.30 -3.83
CA ALA A 19 -2.40 -2.58 -2.75
C ALA A 19 -1.61 -1.36 -3.26
N LYS A 20 -0.87 -1.50 -4.37
CA LYS A 20 -0.16 -0.39 -5.00
C LYS A 20 -1.08 0.73 -5.48
N ARG A 21 -2.19 0.39 -6.13
CA ARG A 21 -3.19 1.40 -6.53
C ARG A 21 -3.77 2.12 -5.31
N ALA A 22 -4.09 1.38 -4.25
CA ALA A 22 -4.61 1.98 -3.02
C ALA A 22 -3.58 2.92 -2.35
N SER A 23 -2.30 2.54 -2.30
CA SER A 23 -1.24 3.40 -1.79
C SER A 23 -1.07 4.66 -2.62
N ASP A 24 -1.10 4.53 -3.96
CA ASP A 24 -0.97 5.67 -4.87
C ASP A 24 -2.16 6.63 -4.75
N ASP A 25 -3.38 6.12 -4.62
CA ASP A 25 -4.59 6.94 -4.56
C ASP A 25 -4.73 7.66 -3.22
N VAL A 26 -4.49 6.97 -2.10
CA VAL A 26 -4.51 7.60 -0.77
C VAL A 26 -3.36 8.59 -0.61
N GLY A 27 -2.18 8.30 -1.17
CA GLY A 27 -1.02 9.20 -1.13
C GLY A 27 -1.26 10.54 -1.84
N LYS A 28 -2.23 10.63 -2.76
CA LYS A 28 -2.64 11.89 -3.39
C LYS A 28 -3.59 12.72 -2.52
N VAL A 29 -4.17 12.15 -1.47
CA VAL A 29 -5.14 12.82 -0.62
C VAL A 29 -4.42 13.52 0.52
N ASP A 30 -4.35 14.85 0.48
CA ASP A 30 -3.81 15.66 1.56
C ASP A 30 -4.89 16.00 2.60
N LEU A 31 -5.17 15.01 3.45
CA LEU A 31 -6.10 15.14 4.58
C LEU A 31 -5.61 16.18 5.61
N ALA A 32 -4.30 16.42 5.69
CA ALA A 32 -3.72 17.35 6.65
C ALA A 32 -3.89 18.81 6.20
N ALA A 33 -3.60 19.12 4.94
CA ALA A 33 -3.72 20.48 4.40
C ALA A 33 -5.15 21.02 4.52
N THR A 34 -6.15 20.19 4.21
CA THR A 34 -7.57 20.58 4.31
C THR A 34 -7.94 21.04 5.72
N LEU A 35 -7.35 20.43 6.76
CA LEU A 35 -7.61 20.75 8.15
C LEU A 35 -6.79 21.94 8.65
N ALA A 36 -5.61 22.17 8.07
CA ALA A 36 -4.80 23.36 8.35
C ALA A 36 -5.55 24.65 7.95
N ASP A 37 -6.27 24.63 6.83
CA ASP A 37 -7.10 25.77 6.38
C ASP A 37 -8.25 26.05 7.36
N VAL A 38 -8.88 25.01 7.91
CA VAL A 38 -9.94 25.14 8.93
C VAL A 38 -9.39 25.76 10.21
N ALA A 39 -8.21 25.32 10.65
CA ALA A 39 -7.56 25.87 11.84
C ALA A 39 -7.21 27.36 11.66
N ALA A 40 -6.74 27.74 10.46
CA ALA A 40 -6.44 29.13 10.13
C ALA A 40 -7.68 30.02 10.07
N GLY A 41 -8.83 29.49 9.65
CA GLY A 41 -10.11 30.21 9.60
C GLY A 41 -10.81 30.37 10.96
N LEU A 42 -10.44 29.58 11.97
CA LEU A 42 -11.05 29.58 13.30
C LEU A 42 -10.02 29.72 14.44
N PRO A 43 -9.18 30.78 14.44
CA PRO A 43 -8.11 30.92 15.42
C PRO A 43 -8.66 31.09 16.84
N GLY A 44 -8.08 30.34 17.79
CA GLY A 44 -8.40 30.44 19.23
C GLY A 44 -9.68 29.71 19.66
N GLY A 45 -10.44 29.13 18.74
CA GLY A 45 -11.59 28.27 19.06
C GLY A 45 -11.17 26.82 19.32
N VAL A 46 -11.94 26.10 20.15
CA VAL A 46 -11.76 24.66 20.37
C VAL A 46 -11.74 23.88 19.05
N SER A 47 -12.56 24.30 18.08
CA SER A 47 -12.60 23.70 16.74
C SER A 47 -11.30 23.91 15.94
N GLY A 48 -10.63 25.05 16.09
CA GLY A 48 -9.36 25.33 15.43
C GLY A 48 -8.23 24.47 15.98
N GLU A 49 -8.17 24.32 17.31
CA GLU A 49 -7.19 23.44 17.95
C GLU A 49 -7.46 21.95 17.62
N ALA A 50 -8.71 21.52 17.60
CA ALA A 50 -9.08 20.17 17.17
C ALA A 50 -8.69 19.91 15.70
N ALA A 51 -8.90 20.88 14.81
CA ALA A 51 -8.49 20.79 13.41
C ALA A 51 -6.96 20.68 13.28
N ARG A 52 -6.19 21.45 14.07
CA ARG A 52 -4.73 21.37 14.11
C ARG A 52 -4.22 20.00 14.56
N LEU A 53 -4.78 19.47 15.66
CA LEU A 53 -4.43 18.14 16.16
C LEU A 53 -4.75 17.03 15.15
N LEU A 54 -5.88 17.16 14.46
CA LEU A 54 -6.28 16.20 13.43
C LEU A 54 -5.39 16.30 12.18
N ALA A 55 -5.00 17.52 11.77
CA ALA A 55 -4.04 17.73 10.69
C ALA A 55 -2.70 17.06 11.00
N ASP A 56 -2.18 17.25 12.21
CA ASP A 56 -0.95 16.60 12.69
C ASP A 56 -1.06 15.07 12.71
N ALA A 57 -2.22 14.54 13.13
CA ALA A 57 -2.48 13.11 13.15
C ALA A 57 -2.47 12.51 11.73
N TRP A 58 -3.18 13.13 10.79
CA TRP A 58 -3.22 12.67 9.40
C TRP A 58 -1.89 12.85 8.68
N GLY A 59 -1.17 13.95 8.93
CA GLY A 59 0.16 14.18 8.38
C GLY A 59 1.18 13.12 8.75
N ARG A 60 0.97 12.39 9.86
CA ARG A 60 1.79 11.22 10.23
C ARG A 60 1.18 9.90 9.75
N ALA A 61 -0.14 9.75 9.85
CA ALA A 61 -0.81 8.49 9.56
C ALA A 61 -0.80 8.14 8.06
N VAL A 62 -1.08 9.12 7.18
CA VAL A 62 -1.18 8.87 5.73
C VAL A 62 0.16 8.41 5.14
N PRO A 63 1.29 9.09 5.36
CA PRO A 63 2.57 8.63 4.83
C PRO A 63 2.98 7.25 5.35
N GLY A 64 2.74 6.97 6.64
CA GLY A 64 3.04 5.67 7.25
C GLY A 64 2.19 4.54 6.65
N TRP A 65 0.90 4.79 6.43
CA TRP A 65 0.01 3.83 5.77
C TRP A 65 0.45 3.56 4.33
N VAL A 66 0.70 4.62 3.55
CA VAL A 66 1.15 4.52 2.15
C VAL A 66 2.44 3.71 2.05
N ALA A 67 3.43 4.00 2.90
CA ALA A 67 4.69 3.28 2.94
C ALA A 67 4.49 1.79 3.26
N ASN A 68 3.73 1.48 4.32
CA ASN A 68 3.46 0.09 4.72
C ASN A 68 2.73 -0.70 3.64
N THR A 69 1.75 -0.09 2.97
CA THR A 69 0.98 -0.74 1.90
C THR A 69 1.82 -0.94 0.64
N SER A 70 2.67 0.03 0.28
CA SER A 70 3.62 -0.10 -0.82
C SER A 70 4.65 -1.21 -0.56
N ASP A 71 5.19 -1.28 0.67
CA ASP A 71 6.14 -2.32 1.08
C ASP A 71 5.49 -3.71 1.06
N TYR A 72 4.23 -3.82 1.51
CA TYR A 72 3.46 -5.06 1.41
C TYR A 72 3.30 -5.51 -0.05
N ALA A 73 2.93 -4.60 -0.95
CA ALA A 73 2.82 -4.90 -2.37
C ALA A 73 4.16 -5.37 -2.97
N ALA A 74 5.24 -4.65 -2.69
CA ALA A 74 6.58 -5.01 -3.17
C ALA A 74 7.02 -6.41 -2.71
N ARG A 75 6.75 -6.76 -1.45
CA ARG A 75 7.06 -8.10 -0.90
C ARG A 75 6.23 -9.20 -1.55
N LEU A 76 4.96 -8.94 -1.87
CA LEU A 76 4.13 -9.90 -2.58
C LEU A 76 4.62 -10.13 -4.02
N ASP A 77 4.99 -9.07 -4.73
CA ASP A 77 5.57 -9.18 -6.08
C ASP A 77 6.88 -9.96 -6.06
N GLU A 78 7.77 -9.65 -5.11
CA GLU A 78 9.04 -10.36 -4.93
C GLU A 78 8.81 -11.85 -4.65
N ALA A 79 7.86 -12.18 -3.76
CA ALA A 79 7.50 -13.56 -3.48
C ALA A 79 7.00 -14.28 -4.74
N ALA A 80 6.09 -13.66 -5.50
CA ALA A 80 5.56 -14.24 -6.73
C ALA A 80 6.65 -14.49 -7.79
N VAL A 81 7.59 -13.56 -7.94
CA VAL A 81 8.74 -13.72 -8.87
C VAL A 81 9.65 -14.86 -8.43
N ARG A 82 10.01 -14.92 -7.14
CA ARG A 82 10.83 -16.00 -6.58
C ARG A 82 10.18 -17.36 -6.76
N TYR A 83 8.88 -17.46 -6.48
CA TYR A 83 8.13 -18.68 -6.68
C TYR A 83 8.20 -19.12 -8.15
N ARG A 84 7.85 -18.26 -9.12
CA ARG A 84 7.92 -18.60 -10.56
C ARG A 84 9.30 -19.05 -10.99
N SER A 85 10.36 -18.38 -10.53
CA SER A 85 11.74 -18.73 -10.87
C SER A 85 12.12 -20.10 -10.32
N ASN A 86 11.74 -20.42 -9.09
CA ASN A 86 12.04 -21.71 -8.47
C ASN A 86 11.31 -22.86 -9.16
N GLU A 87 10.05 -22.65 -9.56
CA GLU A 87 9.28 -23.66 -10.29
C GLU A 87 9.89 -23.93 -11.69
N GLN A 88 10.31 -22.88 -12.40
CA GLN A 88 11.01 -23.04 -13.68
C GLN A 88 12.34 -23.78 -13.55
N ALA A 89 13.08 -23.55 -12.45
CA ALA A 89 14.32 -24.28 -12.16
C ALA A 89 14.03 -25.76 -11.87
N ALA A 90 13.06 -26.05 -10.99
CA ALA A 90 12.65 -27.42 -10.66
C ALA A 90 12.16 -28.19 -11.89
N SER A 91 11.39 -27.54 -12.77
CA SER A 91 10.92 -28.11 -14.03
C SER A 91 12.06 -28.44 -15.01
N ARG A 92 13.21 -27.77 -14.92
CA ARG A 92 14.40 -28.05 -15.74
C ARG A 92 15.29 -29.15 -15.16
N GLU A 93 15.26 -29.34 -13.84
CA GLU A 93 16.08 -30.32 -13.13
C GLU A 93 15.44 -31.70 -13.04
N LEU A 94 14.13 -31.83 -13.32
CA LEU A 94 13.45 -33.12 -13.47
C LEU A 94 13.72 -33.69 -14.88
N PRO A 95 14.55 -34.75 -15.04
CA PRO A 95 14.59 -35.49 -16.28
C PRO A 95 13.30 -36.30 -16.37
N VAL A 96 12.54 -36.09 -17.44
CA VAL A 96 11.51 -37.04 -17.89
C VAL A 96 12.15 -38.33 -18.39
#